data_AF-A0A9E2JQU8-F1
#
_entry.id   AF-A0A9E2JQU8-F1
#
_cell.length_a   1.000
_cell.length_b   1.000
_cell.length_c   1.000
_cell.angle_alpha   90.00
_cell.angle_beta   90.00
_cell.angle_gamma   90.00
#
_symmetry.space_group_name_H-M   'P 1'
#
loop_
_entity.id
_entity.type
_entity.pdbx_description
1 polymer ?
#
loop_
_entity_poly.entity_id
_entity_poly.type
_entity_poly.pdbx_seq_one_letter_code
_entity_poly.pdbx_strand_id
1 'polypeptide(L)' 'MSVTALPQDARDVLEMPTADVPDIISALVHRREFSALMRQIHHDLQSADPTRQSSGARALRKLGFPL' A
#
# COMPACT_ATOMS: atom_id res chain seq x y z
N MET A 1 12.87 15.82 10.46
CA MET A 1 11.60 15.07 10.35
C MET A 1 11.38 14.82 8.88
N SER A 2 11.72 13.62 8.40
CA SER A 2 11.51 13.29 6.99
C SER A 2 10.01 13.25 6.74
N VAL A 3 9.56 14.05 5.79
CA VAL A 3 8.21 13.94 5.23
C VAL A 3 8.20 12.64 4.45
N THR A 4 7.95 11.51 5.11
CA THR A 4 7.73 10.24 4.42
C THR A 4 6.44 10.44 3.65
N ALA A 5 6.56 10.60 2.32
CA ALA A 5 5.41 10.74 1.45
C ALA A 5 4.48 9.55 1.72
N LEU A 6 3.20 9.84 1.95
CA LEU A 6 2.24 8.77 2.22
C LEU A 6 2.03 7.98 0.92
N PRO A 7 2.00 6.65 1.02
CA PRO A 7 1.87 5.80 -0.15
C PRO A 7 0.50 6.01 -0.79
N GLN A 8 0.50 6.08 -2.12
CA GLN A 8 -0.69 6.27 -2.93
C GLN A 8 -1.05 4.99 -3.69
N ASP A 9 -0.07 4.11 -3.92
CA ASP A 9 -0.26 2.87 -4.67
C ASP A 9 0.51 1.67 -4.09
N ALA A 10 0.39 0.52 -4.76
CA ALA A 10 1.08 -0.70 -4.38
C ALA A 10 2.61 -0.58 -4.43
N ARG A 11 3.17 0.24 -5.33
CA ARG A 11 4.62 0.41 -5.48
C ARG A 11 5.18 1.18 -4.30
N ASP A 12 4.54 2.27 -3.89
CA ASP A 12 4.95 3.03 -2.71
C ASP A 12 4.97 2.14 -1.45
N VAL A 13 3.95 1.28 -1.32
CA VAL A 13 3.89 0.28 -0.25
C VAL A 13 5.06 -0.69 -0.32
N LEU A 14 5.48 -1.10 -1.51
CA LEU A 14 6.60 -2.02 -1.67
C LEU A 14 7.96 -1.36 -1.41
N GLU A 15 8.10 -0.07 -1.68
CA GLU A 15 9.34 0.70 -1.49
C GLU A 15 9.55 1.16 -0.04
N MET A 16 8.49 1.34 0.77
CA MET A 16 8.64 1.78 2.17
C MET A 16 9.36 0.74 3.07
N PRO A 17 10.09 1.13 4.13
CA PRO A 17 10.62 0.17 5.09
C PRO A 17 9.49 -0.56 5.86
N THR A 18 9.61 -1.87 6.08
CA THR A 18 8.59 -2.64 6.83
C THR A 18 8.42 -2.13 8.27
N ALA A 19 9.50 -1.60 8.86
CA ALA A 19 9.46 -1.01 10.21
C ALA A 19 8.53 0.22 10.29
N ASP A 20 8.32 0.93 9.18
CA ASP A 20 7.53 2.17 9.13
C ASP A 20 6.05 1.91 8.81
N VAL A 21 5.67 0.66 8.48
CA VAL A 21 4.31 0.29 8.07
C VAL A 21 3.26 0.69 9.12
N PRO A 22 3.43 0.42 10.43
CA PRO A 22 2.44 0.80 11.44
C PRO A 22 2.21 2.33 11.50
N ASP A 23 3.29 3.10 11.46
CA ASP A 23 3.23 4.57 11.55
C ASP A 23 2.61 5.18 10.28
N ILE A 24 2.94 4.64 9.11
CA ILE A 24 2.37 5.09 7.83
C ILE A 24 0.87 4.74 7.74
N ILE A 25 0.47 3.53 8.14
CA ILE A 25 -0.96 3.16 8.21
C ILE A 25 -1.69 4.10 9.18
N SER A 26 -1.11 4.35 10.35
CA SER A 26 -1.67 5.31 11.31
C SER A 26 -1.87 6.68 10.67
N ALA A 27 -0.86 7.23 9.99
CA ALA A 27 -0.95 8.52 9.31
C ALA A 27 -2.03 8.54 8.20
N LEU A 28 -2.14 7.49 7.39
CA LEU A 28 -3.17 7.34 6.36
C LEU A 28 -4.58 7.28 6.95
N VAL A 29 -4.76 6.61 8.09
CA VAL A 29 -6.05 6.54 8.79
C VAL A 29 -6.42 7.91 9.36
N HIS A 30 -5.49 8.61 10.01
CA HIS A 30 -5.72 9.96 10.53
C HIS A 30 -6.09 10.95 9.43
N ARG A 31 -5.50 10.81 8.24
CA ARG A 31 -5.79 11.64 7.07
C ARG A 31 -6.96 11.15 6.22
N ARG A 32 -7.60 10.03 6.60
CA ARG A 32 -8.70 9.40 5.84
C ARG A 32 -8.32 9.01 4.41
N GLU A 33 -7.05 8.73 4.17
CA GLU A 33 -6.48 8.37 2.86
C GLU A 33 -6.28 6.85 2.72
N PHE A 34 -6.40 6.08 3.82
CA PHE A 34 -6.18 4.63 3.81
C PHE A 34 -7.13 3.89 2.84
N SER A 35 -8.40 4.29 2.78
CA SER A 35 -9.37 3.68 1.86
C SER A 35 -9.03 3.93 0.38
N ALA A 36 -8.43 5.08 0.06
CA ALA A 36 -7.98 5.39 -1.29
C ALA A 36 -6.81 4.49 -1.71
N LEU A 37 -5.82 4.31 -0.83
CA LEU A 37 -4.72 3.37 -1.04
C LEU A 37 -5.23 1.94 -1.24
N MET A 38 -6.12 1.46 -0.36
CA MET A 38 -6.68 0.12 -0.47
C MET A 38 -7.47 -0.07 -1.77
N ARG A 39 -8.22 0.94 -2.22
CA ARG A 39 -8.91 0.91 -3.51
C ARG A 39 -7.92 0.75 -4.66
N GLN A 40 -6.80 1.48 -4.64
CA GLN A 40 -5.77 1.40 -5.66
C GLN A 40 -5.11 0.01 -5.70
N ILE A 41 -4.77 -0.54 -4.53
CA ILE A 41 -4.19 -1.88 -4.41
C ILE A 41 -5.16 -2.97 -4.94
N HIS A 42 -6.46 -2.87 -4.64
CA HIS A 42 -7.45 -3.81 -5.17
C HIS A 42 -7.63 -3.66 -6.69
N HIS A 43 -7.57 -2.44 -7.22
CA HIS A 43 -7.58 -2.22 -8.66
C HIS A 43 -6.36 -2.87 -9.33
N ASP A 44 -5.17 -2.74 -8.74
CA ASP A 44 -3.98 -3.41 -9.26
C ASP A 44 -4.08 -4.94 -9.19
N LEU A 45 -4.66 -5.49 -8.11
CA LEU A 45 -4.91 -6.93 -7.96
C LEU A 45 -5.84 -7.50 -9.05
N GLN A 46 -6.80 -6.71 -9.51
CA GLN A 46 -7.75 -7.06 -10.56
C GLN A 46 -7.23 -6.73 -11.98
N SER A 47 -6.03 -6.19 -12.10
CA SER A 47 -5.47 -5.80 -13.40
C SER A 47 -5.21 -7.02 -14.28
N ALA A 48 -5.48 -6.88 -15.58
CA ALA A 48 -5.06 -7.86 -16.58
C ALA A 48 -3.54 -7.87 -16.82
N ASP A 49 -2.82 -6.84 -16.34
CA ASP A 49 -1.36 -6.80 -16.34
C ASP A 49 -0.82 -7.67 -15.18
N PRO A 50 -0.11 -8.78 -15.48
CA PRO A 50 0.45 -9.67 -14.46
C PRO A 50 1.39 -8.96 -13.48
N THR A 51 2.09 -7.92 -13.93
CA THR A 51 3.03 -7.17 -13.10
C THR A 51 2.30 -6.35 -12.05
N ARG A 52 1.21 -5.69 -12.45
CA ARG A 52 0.35 -4.91 -11.54
C ARG A 52 -0.38 -5.82 -10.56
N GLN A 53 -0.92 -6.94 -11.06
CA GLN A 53 -1.56 -7.95 -10.23
C GLN A 53 -0.60 -8.48 -9.16
N SER A 54 0.61 -8.88 -9.56
CA SER A 54 1.63 -9.34 -8.61
C SER A 54 2.04 -8.26 -7.62
N SER A 55 2.07 -6.99 -8.03
CA SER A 55 2.42 -5.87 -7.17
C SER A 55 1.35 -5.63 -6.10
N GLY A 56 0.08 -5.62 -6.48
CA GLY A 56 -1.04 -5.54 -5.54
C GLY A 56 -1.03 -6.67 -4.51
N ALA A 57 -0.79 -7.91 -4.95
CA ALA A 57 -0.70 -9.06 -4.06
C ALA A 57 0.50 -8.98 -3.09
N ARG A 58 1.64 -8.44 -3.53
CA ARG A 58 2.80 -8.26 -2.64
C ARG A 58 2.57 -7.11 -1.65
N ALA A 59 1.93 -6.03 -2.06
CA ALA A 59 1.59 -4.91 -1.19
C ALA A 59 0.67 -5.36 -0.04
N LEU A 60 -0.40 -6.10 -0.34
CA LEU A 60 -1.30 -6.65 0.68
C LEU A 60 -0.58 -7.56 1.69
N ARG A 61 0.30 -8.46 1.21
CA ARG A 61 1.12 -9.30 2.11
C ARG A 61 2.02 -8.47 3.03
N LYS A 62 2.63 -7.41 2.51
CA LYS A 62 3.47 -6.51 3.30
C LYS A 62 2.68 -5.73 4.34
N LEU A 63 1.43 -5.39 4.04
CA LEU A 63 0.49 -4.79 4.98
C LEU A 63 -0.08 -5.79 6.01
N GLY A 64 0.26 -7.07 5.92
CA GLY A 64 -0.16 -8.12 6.85
C GLY A 64 -1.52 -8.76 6.53
N PHE A 65 -2.11 -8.51 5.37
CA PHE A 65 -3.33 -9.18 4.96
C PHE A 65 -3.04 -10.62 4.49
N PRO A 66 -3.91 -11.59 4.84
CA PRO A 66 -3.85 -12.93 4.26
C PRO A 66 -4.29 -12.86 2.78
N LEU A 67 -3.55 -13.55 1.93
CA LEU A 67 -3.83 -13.71 0.50
C LEU A 67 -3.83 -15.18 0.12
#